data_AF-A0A9P7GIQ1-F1
#
_entry.id   AF-A0A9P7GIQ1-F1
#
_cell.length_a   1.000
_cell.length_b   1.000
_cell.length_c   1.000
_cell.angle_alpha   90.00
_cell.angle_beta   90.00
_cell.angle_gamma   90.00
#
_symmetry.space_group_name_H-M   'P 1'
#
loop_
_entity.id
_entity.type
_entity.pdbx_description
1 polymer ?
#
loop_
_entity_poly.entity_id
_entity_poly.type
_entity_poly.pdbx_seq_one_letter_code
_entity_poly.pdbx_strand_id
1 'polypeptide(L)'
;YVPSELEITEIPHMHKPGQSKVEHVRKALDILRPARITPAENASDRLETLLDTIWSNEKGARAMKAWFYDQAIDLVCDLVNLEMEAAKPALHMSTSDITTDFIASWDINSFMDPIAEKITPVWSRVLRAATESKQSKEKAKTPRSRNCHVVSLS
;
A
#
# COMPACT_ATOMS: atom_id res chain seq x y z
N TYR A 1 53.65 -81.59 9.60
CA TYR A 1 53.36 -80.21 9.15
C TYR A 1 52.96 -80.33 7.70
N VAL A 2 51.69 -80.15 7.37
CA VAL A 2 51.15 -80.35 6.00
C VAL A 2 50.65 -78.99 5.52
N PRO A 3 50.94 -78.63 4.27
CA PRO A 3 49.82 -78.43 3.36
C PRO A 3 50.02 -79.13 2.03
N SER A 4 48.96 -79.83 1.63
CA SER A 4 48.71 -80.40 0.31
C SER A 4 48.21 -79.34 -0.67
N GLU A 5 48.43 -79.66 -1.94
CA GLU A 5 47.89 -79.12 -3.18
C GLU A 5 46.46 -78.56 -3.12
N LEU A 6 46.15 -77.54 -3.93
CA LEU A 6 45.28 -77.70 -5.10
C LEU A 6 45.21 -76.40 -5.92
N GLU A 7 45.59 -76.58 -7.17
CA GLU A 7 45.35 -75.74 -8.34
C GLU A 7 43.84 -75.62 -8.63
N ILE A 8 43.38 -74.49 -9.21
CA ILE A 8 42.48 -74.40 -10.39
C ILE A 8 41.82 -73.00 -10.55
N THR A 9 42.20 -72.39 -11.68
CA THR A 9 41.44 -71.58 -12.67
C THR A 9 40.99 -70.13 -12.44
N GLU A 10 41.24 -69.38 -13.53
CA GLU A 10 40.88 -68.02 -13.92
C GLU A 10 39.38 -67.68 -13.82
N ILE A 11 39.08 -66.40 -13.56
CA ILE A 11 37.80 -65.77 -13.92
C ILE A 11 38.09 -64.40 -14.59
N PRO A 12 37.40 -64.03 -15.69
CA PRO A 12 37.83 -62.98 -16.61
C PRO A 12 37.48 -61.56 -16.15
N HIS A 13 38.29 -60.60 -16.59
CA HIS A 13 38.04 -59.16 -16.50
C HIS A 13 36.68 -58.77 -17.10
N MET A 14 35.74 -58.34 -16.25
CA MET A 14 34.52 -57.65 -16.70
C MET A 14 34.83 -56.19 -17.05
N HIS A 15 34.71 -55.88 -18.33
CA HIS A 15 34.61 -54.53 -18.88
C HIS A 15 33.32 -53.86 -18.36
N LYS A 16 33.42 -52.74 -17.62
CA LYS A 16 32.26 -51.98 -17.15
C LYS A 16 31.74 -51.06 -18.27
N PRO A 17 30.57 -51.29 -18.88
CA PRO A 17 30.00 -50.38 -19.86
C PRO A 17 29.02 -49.46 -19.13
N GLY A 18 29.50 -48.31 -18.63
CA GLY A 18 28.67 -47.45 -17.80
C GLY A 18 28.90 -45.94 -17.86
N GLN A 19 29.98 -45.45 -18.49
CA GLN A 19 30.29 -44.01 -18.44
C GLN A 19 29.65 -43.20 -19.57
N SER A 20 29.37 -43.79 -20.74
CA SER A 20 28.89 -43.05 -21.91
C SER A 20 27.43 -42.56 -21.78
N LYS A 21 26.56 -43.30 -21.09
CA LYS A 21 25.14 -42.92 -20.92
C LYS A 21 24.95 -41.78 -19.92
N VAL A 22 25.80 -41.68 -18.90
CA VAL A 22 25.69 -40.66 -17.85
C VAL A 22 26.09 -39.28 -18.38
N GLU A 23 27.06 -39.21 -19.29
CA GLU A 23 27.42 -37.96 -19.97
C GLU A 23 26.36 -37.46 -20.93
N HIS A 24 25.73 -38.36 -21.71
CA HIS A 24 24.64 -37.95 -22.61
C HIS A 24 23.41 -37.46 -21.84
N VAL A 25 23.09 -38.09 -20.69
CA VAL A 25 22.02 -37.61 -19.81
C VAL A 25 22.37 -36.27 -19.17
N ARG A 26 23.62 -36.07 -18.71
CA ARG A 26 24.07 -34.75 -18.19
C ARG A 26 23.99 -33.66 -19.25
N LYS A 27 24.42 -33.96 -20.49
CA LYS A 27 24.37 -33.01 -21.60
C LYS A 27 22.93 -32.70 -22.03
N ALA A 28 22.02 -33.68 -21.97
CA ALA A 28 20.59 -33.46 -22.18
C ALA A 28 19.94 -32.68 -21.02
N LEU A 29 20.38 -32.88 -19.78
CA LEU A 29 19.89 -32.15 -18.61
C LEU A 29 20.32 -30.67 -18.63
N ASP A 30 21.49 -30.36 -19.21
CA ASP A 30 21.93 -28.97 -19.43
C ASP A 30 21.20 -28.29 -20.59
N ILE A 31 20.74 -29.05 -21.60
CA ILE A 31 19.86 -28.53 -22.67
C ILE A 31 18.44 -28.29 -22.14
N LEU A 32 17.99 -29.10 -21.18
CA LEU A 32 16.68 -28.98 -20.53
C LEU A 32 16.68 -28.07 -19.30
N ARG A 33 17.83 -27.45 -18.94
CA ARG A 33 17.84 -26.40 -17.92
C ARG A 33 17.01 -25.25 -18.48
N PRO A 34 15.78 -25.00 -17.98
CA PRO A 34 15.03 -23.85 -18.43
C PRO A 34 15.90 -22.65 -18.15
N ALA A 35 16.04 -21.77 -19.16
CA ALA A 35 16.54 -20.43 -18.96
C ALA A 35 15.96 -19.93 -17.65
N ARG A 36 16.85 -19.58 -16.72
CA ARG A 36 16.53 -19.08 -15.40
C ARG A 36 15.78 -17.76 -15.61
N ILE A 37 14.48 -17.83 -15.91
CA ILE A 37 13.59 -16.69 -15.85
C ILE A 37 13.60 -16.36 -14.37
N THR A 38 14.29 -15.30 -14.00
CA THR A 38 14.05 -14.62 -12.73
C THR A 38 12.61 -14.12 -12.79
N PRO A 39 11.64 -14.74 -12.07
CA PRO A 39 10.23 -14.46 -12.30
C PRO A 39 9.73 -13.23 -11.54
N ALA A 40 10.56 -12.64 -10.66
CA ALA A 40 10.10 -11.66 -9.68
C ALA A 40 10.13 -10.22 -10.19
N GLU A 41 11.12 -9.82 -11.00
CA GLU A 41 11.26 -8.41 -11.43
C GLU A 41 10.17 -7.98 -12.43
N ASN A 42 9.58 -8.91 -13.19
CA ASN A 42 8.63 -8.56 -14.26
C ASN A 42 7.15 -8.71 -13.86
N ALA A 43 6.85 -9.18 -12.65
CA ALA A 43 5.48 -9.44 -12.23
C ALA A 43 4.74 -8.15 -11.78
N SER A 44 5.46 -7.24 -11.12
CA SER A 44 4.92 -5.93 -10.71
C SER A 44 4.58 -5.09 -11.93
N ASP A 45 5.52 -4.94 -12.86
CA ASP A 45 5.35 -4.14 -14.09
C ASP A 45 4.17 -4.62 -14.94
N ARG A 46 3.95 -5.93 -14.99
CA ARG A 46 2.81 -6.53 -15.71
C ARG A 46 1.48 -6.25 -15.02
N LEU A 47 1.45 -6.29 -13.68
CA LEU A 47 0.25 -5.95 -12.92
C LEU A 47 -0.08 -4.46 -13.08
N GLU A 48 0.92 -3.58 -12.99
CA GLU A 48 0.77 -2.15 -13.21
C GLU A 48 0.21 -1.87 -14.61
N THR A 49 0.81 -2.47 -15.65
CA THR A 49 0.33 -2.33 -17.03
C THR A 49 -1.11 -2.83 -17.20
N LEU A 50 -1.47 -3.93 -16.53
CA LEU A 50 -2.82 -4.47 -16.56
C LEU A 50 -3.81 -3.51 -15.90
N LEU A 51 -3.48 -3.00 -14.71
CA LEU A 51 -4.33 -2.05 -13.98
C LEU A 51 -4.53 -0.77 -14.78
N ASP A 52 -3.47 -0.24 -15.40
CA ASP A 52 -3.54 0.93 -16.29
C ASP A 52 -4.44 0.67 -17.50
N THR A 53 -4.34 -0.53 -18.09
CA THR A 53 -5.18 -0.93 -19.22
C THR A 53 -6.66 -1.02 -18.82
N ILE A 54 -6.96 -1.59 -17.65
CA ILE A 54 -8.34 -1.70 -17.14
C ILE A 54 -8.86 -0.30 -16.76
N TRP A 55 -8.03 0.58 -16.19
CA TRP A 55 -8.41 1.94 -15.82
C TRP A 55 -8.64 2.85 -17.03
N SER A 56 -7.91 2.61 -18.13
CA SER A 56 -8.08 3.36 -19.38
C SER A 56 -9.40 3.01 -20.09
N ASN A 57 -9.99 1.85 -19.81
CA ASN A 57 -11.30 1.45 -20.32
C ASN A 57 -12.42 2.02 -19.42
N GLU A 58 -13.39 2.76 -19.98
CA GLU A 58 -14.47 3.38 -19.20
C GLU A 58 -15.28 2.36 -18.36
N LYS A 59 -15.57 1.19 -18.93
CA LYS A 59 -16.29 0.10 -18.23
C LYS A 59 -15.42 -0.51 -17.14
N GLY A 60 -14.12 -0.70 -17.42
CA GLY A 60 -13.14 -1.22 -16.46
C GLY A 60 -12.96 -0.27 -15.27
N ALA A 61 -12.76 1.02 -15.55
CA ALA A 61 -12.68 2.07 -14.53
C ALA A 61 -13.93 2.15 -13.66
N ARG A 62 -15.12 2.04 -14.26
CA ARG A 62 -16.39 2.05 -13.49
C ARG A 62 -16.47 0.84 -12.55
N ALA A 63 -16.16 -0.35 -13.04
CA ALA A 63 -16.16 -1.57 -12.24
C ALA A 63 -15.11 -1.51 -11.11
N MET A 64 -13.90 -1.05 -11.40
CA MET A 64 -12.85 -0.87 -10.39
C MET A 64 -13.27 0.16 -9.35
N LYS A 65 -13.80 1.33 -9.74
CA LYS A 65 -14.30 2.33 -8.80
C LYS A 65 -15.39 1.77 -7.89
N ALA A 66 -16.35 1.02 -8.44
CA ALA A 66 -17.39 0.39 -7.65
C ALA A 66 -16.83 -0.63 -6.65
N TRP A 67 -15.82 -1.42 -7.06
CA TRP A 67 -15.17 -2.38 -6.19
C TRP A 67 -14.31 -1.73 -5.10
N PHE A 68 -13.56 -0.68 -5.44
CA PHE A 68 -12.72 0.05 -4.48
C PHE A 68 -13.52 0.90 -3.52
N TYR A 69 -14.74 1.33 -3.88
CA TYR A 69 -15.49 2.30 -3.10
C TYR A 69 -15.73 1.82 -1.67
N ASP A 70 -16.24 0.60 -1.51
CA ASP A 70 -16.53 0.03 -0.18
C ASP A 70 -15.25 -0.13 0.64
N GLN A 71 -14.19 -0.66 0.02
CA GLN A 71 -12.90 -0.84 0.69
C GLN A 71 -12.23 0.48 1.08
N ALA A 72 -12.39 1.51 0.26
CA ALA A 72 -11.87 2.84 0.55
C ALA A 72 -12.62 3.50 1.72
N ILE A 73 -13.94 3.27 1.82
CA ILE A 73 -14.73 3.74 2.96
C ILE A 73 -14.26 3.05 4.24
N ASP A 74 -14.16 1.71 4.22
CA ASP A 74 -13.72 0.95 5.40
C ASP A 74 -12.34 1.41 5.87
N LEU A 75 -11.40 1.59 4.93
CA LEU A 75 -10.07 2.11 5.25
C LEU A 75 -10.11 3.51 5.88
N VAL A 76 -10.91 4.43 5.34
CA VAL A 76 -11.06 5.78 5.89
C VAL A 76 -11.70 5.73 7.28
N CYS A 77 -12.70 4.89 7.49
CA CYS A 77 -13.35 4.68 8.78
C CYS A 77 -12.37 4.15 9.83
N ASP A 78 -11.55 3.16 9.47
CA ASP A 78 -10.54 2.59 10.36
C ASP A 78 -9.47 3.62 10.74
N LEU A 79 -9.00 4.42 9.78
CA LEU A 79 -8.06 5.50 10.03
C LEU A 79 -8.65 6.57 10.96
N VAL A 80 -9.88 7.01 10.69
CA VAL A 80 -10.58 7.98 11.55
C VAL A 80 -10.76 7.40 12.96
N ASN A 81 -11.13 6.13 13.09
CA ASN A 81 -11.28 5.49 14.39
C ASN A 81 -9.96 5.50 15.16
N LEU A 82 -8.85 5.13 14.51
CA LEU A 82 -7.52 5.17 15.11
C LEU A 82 -7.12 6.59 15.55
N GLU A 83 -7.37 7.58 14.70
CA GLU A 83 -7.13 9.00 15.01
C GLU A 83 -7.94 9.46 16.23
N MET A 84 -9.22 9.09 16.29
CA MET A 84 -10.11 9.47 17.40
C MET A 84 -9.72 8.77 18.70
N GLU A 85 -9.34 7.50 18.66
CA GLU A 85 -8.77 6.81 19.83
C GLU A 85 -7.50 7.51 20.34
N ALA A 86 -6.62 7.95 19.44
CA ALA A 86 -5.41 8.69 19.80
C ALA A 86 -5.71 10.10 20.35
N ALA A 87 -6.81 10.73 19.91
CA ALA A 87 -7.23 12.05 20.38
C ALA A 87 -7.90 12.02 21.76
N LYS A 88 -8.47 10.88 22.17
CA LYS A 88 -9.21 10.76 23.46
C LYS A 88 -8.44 11.32 24.66
N PRO A 89 -7.15 11.01 24.90
CA PRO A 89 -6.45 11.53 26.07
C PRO A 89 -6.26 13.05 26.02
N ALA A 90 -6.08 13.62 24.83
CA ALA A 90 -5.95 15.06 24.65
C ALA A 90 -7.28 15.80 24.81
N LEU A 91 -8.39 15.14 24.46
CA LEU A 91 -9.75 15.68 24.55
C LEU A 91 -10.45 15.35 25.88
N HIS A 92 -9.83 14.53 26.72
CA HIS A 92 -10.40 14.12 28.00
C HIS A 92 -10.22 15.24 29.03
N MET A 93 -11.33 15.70 29.60
CA MET A 93 -11.35 16.69 30.68
C MET A 93 -12.28 16.21 31.78
N SER A 94 -11.84 16.28 33.04
CA SER A 94 -12.72 15.97 34.16
C SER A 94 -13.65 17.16 34.43
N THR A 95 -14.88 16.89 34.87
CA THR A 95 -15.82 17.95 35.28
C THR A 95 -15.26 18.80 36.42
N SER A 96 -14.37 18.24 37.25
CA SER A 96 -13.65 18.98 38.30
C SER A 96 -12.73 20.07 37.75
N ASP A 97 -12.29 19.94 36.50
CA ASP A 97 -11.32 20.83 35.89
C ASP A 97 -12.01 22.03 35.20
N ILE A 98 -13.34 21.97 35.08
CA ILE A 98 -14.16 23.03 34.50
C ILE A 98 -14.44 24.09 35.57
N THR A 99 -13.56 25.08 35.65
CA THR A 99 -13.75 26.26 36.51
C THR A 99 -14.37 27.42 35.73
N THR A 100 -14.92 28.41 36.45
CA THR A 100 -15.43 29.65 35.81
C THR A 100 -14.35 30.41 35.07
N ASP A 101 -13.12 30.40 35.59
CA ASP A 101 -11.96 31.05 34.96
C ASP A 101 -11.50 30.30 33.71
N PHE A 102 -11.60 28.96 33.73
CA PHE A 102 -11.38 28.14 32.55
C PHE A 102 -12.39 28.49 31.44
N ILE A 103 -13.69 28.55 31.76
CA ILE A 103 -14.73 28.92 30.77
C ILE A 103 -14.49 30.33 30.20
N ALA A 104 -14.07 31.28 31.05
CA ALA A 104 -13.81 32.67 30.62
C ALA A 104 -12.60 32.80 29.68
N SER A 105 -11.64 31.87 29.76
CA SER A 105 -10.42 31.85 28.93
C SER A 105 -10.42 30.79 27.83
N TRP A 106 -11.52 30.05 27.69
CA TRP A 106 -11.59 28.92 26.76
C TRP A 106 -11.69 29.40 25.31
N ASP A 107 -10.61 29.21 24.54
CA ASP A 107 -10.61 29.31 23.09
C ASP A 107 -10.52 27.93 22.46
N ILE A 108 -11.60 27.52 21.80
CA ILE A 108 -11.70 26.21 21.16
C ILE A 108 -10.66 26.04 20.05
N ASN A 109 -10.29 27.11 19.34
CA ASN A 109 -9.35 27.01 18.21
C ASN A 109 -7.93 26.76 18.74
N SER A 110 -7.49 27.52 19.74
CA SER A 110 -6.20 27.29 20.40
C SER A 110 -6.03 25.87 20.93
N PHE A 111 -7.11 25.19 21.32
CA PHE A 111 -7.09 23.82 21.83
C PHE A 111 -7.21 22.77 20.72
N MET A 112 -8.11 22.99 19.75
CA MET A 112 -8.43 22.01 18.70
C MET A 112 -7.43 22.04 17.54
N ASP A 113 -6.82 23.19 17.22
CA ASP A 113 -5.92 23.31 16.05
C ASP A 113 -4.73 22.33 16.13
N PRO A 114 -4.01 22.20 17.27
CA PRO A 114 -2.92 21.24 17.37
C PRO A 114 -3.40 19.78 17.25
N ILE A 115 -4.61 19.48 17.70
CA ILE A 115 -5.20 18.13 17.66
C ILE A 115 -5.60 17.80 16.22
N ALA A 116 -6.26 18.74 15.53
CA ALA A 116 -6.67 18.62 14.14
C ALA A 116 -5.48 18.43 13.20
N GLU A 117 -4.37 19.14 13.43
CA GLU A 117 -3.19 19.05 12.58
C GLU A 117 -2.33 17.81 12.85
N LYS A 118 -2.15 17.43 14.13
CA LYS A 118 -1.17 16.41 14.53
C LYS A 118 -1.77 15.04 14.80
N ILE A 119 -3.02 14.98 15.25
CA ILE A 119 -3.64 13.75 15.76
C ILE A 119 -4.78 13.28 14.85
N THR A 120 -5.58 14.20 14.30
CA THR A 120 -6.76 13.86 13.49
C THR A 120 -6.75 14.43 12.05
N PRO A 121 -5.66 14.26 11.27
CA PRO A 121 -5.54 14.86 9.95
C PRO A 121 -6.51 14.30 8.91
N VAL A 122 -6.83 12.99 8.91
CA VAL A 122 -7.78 12.38 7.98
C VAL A 122 -9.19 12.85 8.31
N TRP A 123 -9.59 12.79 9.59
CA TRP A 123 -10.87 13.32 10.05
C TRP A 123 -11.08 14.78 9.66
N SER A 124 -10.08 15.63 9.94
CA SER A 124 -10.13 17.06 9.59
C SER A 124 -10.28 17.29 8.09
N ARG A 125 -9.65 16.46 7.26
CA ARG A 125 -9.79 16.52 5.79
C ARG A 125 -11.18 16.09 5.34
N VAL A 126 -11.75 15.05 5.94
CA VAL A 126 -13.13 14.59 5.66
C VAL A 126 -14.13 15.69 6.01
N LEU A 127 -14.02 16.27 7.20
CA LEU A 127 -14.89 17.38 7.62
C LEU A 127 -14.76 18.60 6.71
N ARG A 128 -13.54 18.98 6.33
CA ARG A 128 -13.34 20.08 5.36
C ARG A 128 -13.96 19.77 4.01
N ALA A 129 -13.77 18.56 3.49
CA ALA A 129 -14.37 18.14 2.23
C ALA A 129 -15.91 18.13 2.27
N ALA A 130 -16.50 17.77 3.41
CA ALA A 130 -17.95 17.77 3.62
C ALA A 130 -18.54 19.19 3.80
N THR A 131 -17.77 20.11 4.39
CA THR A 131 -18.19 21.49 4.65
C THR A 131 -17.88 22.46 3.49
N GLU A 132 -16.96 22.09 2.59
CA GLU A 132 -16.74 22.81 1.33
C GLU A 132 -18.01 22.83 0.48
N SER A 133 -18.71 23.97 0.47
CA SER A 133 -19.89 24.15 -0.39
C SER A 133 -19.50 23.96 -1.87
N LYS A 134 -20.31 23.25 -2.65
CA LYS A 134 -20.08 23.10 -4.11
C LYS A 134 -20.01 24.45 -4.84
N GLN A 135 -20.64 25.49 -4.29
CA GLN A 135 -20.66 26.85 -4.84
C GLN A 135 -19.32 27.59 -4.77
N SER A 136 -18.41 27.22 -3.86
CA SER A 136 -17.09 27.88 -3.78
C SER A 136 -16.12 27.41 -4.86
N LYS A 137 -16.33 26.22 -5.43
CA LYS A 137 -15.51 25.66 -6.53
C LYS A 137 -15.82 26.30 -7.89
N GLU A 138 -17.02 26.83 -8.07
CA GLU A 138 -17.44 27.48 -9.32
C GLU A 138 -16.97 28.95 -9.43
N LYS A 139 -16.59 29.60 -8.33
CA LYS A 139 -16.20 31.03 -8.34
C LYS A 139 -14.73 31.30 -8.67
N ALA A 140 -13.90 30.28 -8.82
CA ALA A 140 -12.49 30.46 -9.19
C ALA A 140 -12.31 30.49 -10.72
N LYS A 141 -12.85 31.52 -11.38
CA LYS A 141 -12.45 32.03 -12.73
C LYS A 141 -13.37 33.18 -13.16
N THR A 142 -13.32 34.31 -12.44
CA THR A 142 -13.65 35.59 -13.08
C THR A 142 -12.50 36.58 -12.85
N PRO A 143 -11.85 37.08 -13.92
CA PRO A 143 -10.97 38.22 -13.78
C PRO A 143 -11.85 39.45 -13.57
N ARG A 144 -11.54 40.22 -12.53
CA ARG A 144 -11.95 41.63 -12.33
C ARG A 144 -13.45 41.91 -12.11
N SER A 145 -13.72 42.42 -10.92
CA SER A 145 -14.50 43.64 -10.77
C SER A 145 -13.83 44.48 -9.69
N ARG A 146 -13.02 45.47 -10.13
CA ARG A 146 -12.68 46.62 -9.28
C ARG A 146 -13.93 47.48 -9.27
N ASN A 147 -14.71 47.44 -8.21
CA ASN A 147 -15.69 48.48 -7.86
C ASN A 147 -16.17 48.25 -6.43
N CYS A 148 -15.34 48.61 -5.45
CA CYS A 148 -15.85 49.15 -4.20
C CYS A 148 -15.33 50.59 -4.13
N HIS A 149 -16.25 51.52 -4.35
CA HIS A 149 -16.07 52.94 -4.09
C HIS A 149 -15.60 53.11 -2.64
N VAL A 150 -14.45 53.77 -2.47
CA VAL A 150 -14.08 54.40 -1.20
C VAL A 150 -15.05 55.56 -1.01
N VAL A 151 -16.00 55.42 -0.09
CA VAL A 151 -16.71 56.57 0.45
C VAL A 151 -15.91 57.02 1.68
N SER A 152 -15.05 58.00 1.49
CA SER A 152 -14.48 58.78 2.58
C SER A 152 -15.57 59.71 3.10
N LEU A 153 -15.98 59.53 4.35
CA LEU A 153 -16.70 60.56 5.09
C LEU A 153 -15.69 61.25 6.01
N SER A 154 -15.43 62.50 5.66
CA SER A 154 -14.86 63.57 6.48
C SER A 154 -15.69 63.87 7.72
#